data_AF-A0A3D2EL57-F1
#
_entry.id   AF-A0A3D2EL57-F1
#
_cell.length_a   1.000
_cell.length_b   1.000
_cell.length_c   1.000
_cell.angle_alpha   90.00
_cell.angle_beta   90.00
_cell.angle_gamma   90.00
#
_symmetry.space_group_name_H-M   'P 1'
#
loop_
_entity.id
_entity.type
_entity.pdbx_description
1 polymer ?
#
loop_
_entity_poly.entity_id
_entity_poly.type
_entity_poly.pdbx_seq_one_letter_code
_entity_poly.pdbx_strand_id
1 'polypeptide(L)' 'RHLLPGQACVIIGAGGLGHIAIQCLKAMCAADIIVVEKSVNALTHAMDLGADHGVLIDGSEMEAIESLT' A
#
# COMPACT_ATOMS: atom_id res chain seq x y z
N ARG A 1 14.58 1.74 11.25
CA ARG A 1 13.90 0.71 12.09
C ARG A 1 13.36 -0.36 11.16
N HIS A 2 13.30 -1.62 11.58
CA HIS A 2 12.63 -2.67 10.80
C HIS A 2 11.11 -2.61 11.04
N LEU A 3 10.34 -3.08 10.05
CA LEU A 3 8.91 -3.31 10.19
C LEU A 3 8.69 -4.62 10.97
N LEU A 4 7.85 -4.55 11.99
CA LEU A 4 7.43 -5.69 12.79
C LEU A 4 6.04 -6.17 12.32
N PRO A 5 5.70 -7.44 12.57
CA PRO A 5 4.34 -7.93 12.32
C PRO A 5 3.28 -7.04 12.98
N GLY A 6 2.19 -6.76 12.25
CA GLY A 6 1.09 -5.89 12.72
C GLY A 6 1.39 -4.39 12.70
N GLN A 7 2.51 -3.96 12.12
CA GLN A 7 2.72 -2.55 11.79
C GLN A 7 2.23 -2.27 10.37
N ALA A 8 1.66 -1.09 10.15
CA ALA A 8 1.31 -0.63 8.81
C ALA A 8 2.52 -0.04 8.07
N CYS A 9 2.57 -0.26 6.76
CA CYS A 9 3.48 0.39 5.83
C CYS A 9 2.70 1.04 4.69
N VAL A 10 2.71 2.38 4.65
CA VAL A 10 2.05 3.15 3.60
C VAL A 10 3.01 3.36 2.43
N ILE A 11 2.61 2.89 1.25
CA ILE A 11 3.31 3.09 -0.03
C ILE A 11 2.51 4.11 -0.84
N ILE A 12 3.12 5.26 -1.10
CA ILE A 12 2.51 6.31 -1.92
C ILE A 12 2.99 6.14 -3.36
N GLY A 13 2.11 5.61 -4.20
CA GLY A 13 2.35 5.36 -5.62
C GLY A 13 2.65 3.89 -5.94
N ALA A 14 1.96 3.34 -6.93
CA ALA A 14 2.10 1.98 -7.47
C ALA A 14 2.77 1.95 -8.87
N GLY A 15 3.62 2.93 -9.16
CA GLY A 15 4.42 3.00 -10.40
C GLY A 15 5.58 1.99 -10.45
N GLY A 16 6.56 2.24 -11.32
CA GLY A 16 7.64 1.28 -11.60
C GLY A 16 8.53 0.87 -10.41
N LEU A 17 8.60 1.66 -9.34
CA LEU A 17 9.25 1.24 -8.09
C LEU A 17 8.24 0.76 -7.03
N GLY A 18 7.04 1.35 -7.02
CA GLY A 18 6.01 1.02 -6.04
C GLY A 18 5.56 -0.44 -6.15
N HIS A 19 5.35 -0.94 -7.36
CA HIS A 19 4.95 -2.32 -7.60
C HIS A 19 6.02 -3.35 -7.18
N ILE A 20 7.31 -2.98 -7.23
CA ILE A 20 8.41 -3.80 -6.71
C ILE A 20 8.40 -3.77 -5.19
N ALA A 21 8.23 -2.59 -4.58
CA ALA A 21 8.17 -2.43 -3.13
C ALA A 21 7.05 -3.26 -2.51
N ILE A 22 5.85 -3.27 -3.12
CA ILE A 22 4.70 -4.09 -2.69
C ILE A 22 5.08 -5.57 -2.65
N GLN A 23 5.65 -6.11 -3.74
CA GLN A 23 6.04 -7.51 -3.82
C GLN A 23 7.14 -7.87 -2.82
N CYS A 24 8.14 -6.99 -2.68
CA CYS A 24 9.21 -7.18 -1.69
C CYS A 24 8.66 -7.21 -0.27
N LEU A 25 7.77 -6.28 0.09
CA LEU A 25 7.16 -6.24 1.41
C LEU A 25 6.30 -7.48 1.65
N LYS A 26 5.49 -7.89 0.66
CA LYS A 26 4.64 -9.08 0.79
C LYS A 26 5.45 -10.36 0.97
N ALA A 27 6.61 -10.46 0.33
CA ALA A 27 7.48 -11.64 0.42
C ALA A 27 8.34 -11.68 1.69
N MET A 28 8.73 -10.53 2.25
CA MET A 28 9.76 -10.45 3.29
C MET A 28 9.26 -9.94 4.64
N CYS A 29 8.04 -9.40 4.70
CA CYS A 29 7.50 -8.74 5.88
C CYS A 29 6.04 -9.14 6.14
N ALA A 30 5.64 -9.13 7.41
CA ALA A 30 4.24 -9.34 7.83
C ALA A 30 3.58 -8.02 8.27
N ALA A 31 4.02 -6.90 7.66
CA ALA A 31 3.39 -5.59 7.82
C ALA A 31 2.15 -5.49 6.94
N ASP A 32 1.17 -4.71 7.36
CA ASP A 32 -0.02 -4.41 6.56
C ASP A 32 0.35 -3.37 5.48
N ILE A 33 0.26 -3.78 4.22
CA ILE A 33 0.69 -2.98 3.07
C ILE A 33 -0.49 -2.12 2.60
N ILE A 34 -0.41 -0.81 2.84
CA ILE A 34 -1.42 0.17 2.44
C ILE A 34 -0.89 0.95 1.23
N VAL A 35 -1.54 0.83 0.08
CA VAL A 35 -1.14 1.55 -1.14
C VAL A 35 -2.05 2.75 -1.38
N VAL A 36 -1.46 3.93 -1.53
CA VAL A 36 -2.15 5.17 -1.88
C VAL A 36 -1.80 5.52 -3.32
N GLU A 37 -2.77 5.58 -4.22
CA GLU A 37 -2.52 5.77 -5.66
C GLU A 37 -3.63 6.60 -6.31
N LYS A 38 -3.30 7.41 -7.32
CA LYS A 38 -4.28 8.25 -8.05
C LYS A 38 -4.93 7.54 -9.23
N SER A 39 -4.25 6.54 -9.80
CA SER A 39 -4.75 5.75 -10.93
C SER A 39 -5.49 4.52 -10.42
N VAL A 40 -6.80 4.45 -10.69
CA VAL A 40 -7.63 3.27 -10.34
C VAL A 40 -7.02 1.98 -10.92
N ASN A 41 -6.47 2.04 -12.15
CA ASN A 41 -5.85 0.87 -12.78
C ASN A 41 -4.57 0.43 -12.06
N ALA A 42 -3.73 1.39 -11.67
CA ALA A 42 -2.49 1.08 -10.94
C ALA A 42 -2.80 0.59 -9.52
N LEU A 43 -3.83 1.16 -8.87
CA LEU A 43 -4.31 0.70 -7.57
C LEU A 43 -4.85 -0.72 -7.63
N THR A 44 -5.67 -1.03 -8.65
CA THR A 44 -6.16 -2.40 -8.88
C THR A 44 -5.00 -3.38 -9.07
N HIS A 45 -4.02 -3.01 -9.89
CA HIS A 45 -2.83 -3.83 -10.10
C HIS A 45 -2.00 -4.00 -8.81
N ALA A 46 -1.93 -2.97 -7.96
CA ALA A 46 -1.25 -3.05 -6.68
C ALA A 46 -1.89 -4.09 -5.74
N MET A 47 -3.21 -4.22 -5.74
CA MET A 47 -3.92 -5.24 -4.98
C MET A 47 -3.53 -6.65 -5.44
N ASP A 48 -3.46 -6.89 -6.75
CA ASP A 48 -3.04 -8.17 -7.32
C ASP A 48 -1.60 -8.54 -6.93
N LEU A 49 -0.74 -7.55 -6.69
CA LEU A 49 0.67 -7.74 -6.34
C LEU A 49 0.94 -7.93 -4.84
N GLY A 50 -0.11 -7.84 -4.01
CA GLY A 50 -0.02 -8.14 -2.58
C GLY A 50 -0.21 -6.95 -1.66
N ALA A 51 -0.74 -5.82 -2.14
CA ALA A 51 -1.26 -4.80 -1.22
C ALA A 51 -2.44 -5.36 -0.41
N ASP A 52 -2.47 -5.08 0.88
CA ASP A 52 -3.56 -5.51 1.76
C ASP A 52 -4.70 -4.49 1.75
N HIS A 53 -4.38 -3.21 1.59
CA HIS A 53 -5.34 -2.12 1.44
C HIS A 53 -4.97 -1.19 0.29
N GLY A 54 -6.00 -0.68 -0.39
CA GLY A 54 -5.86 0.31 -1.45
C GLY A 54 -6.68 1.57 -1.17
N VAL A 55 -6.04 2.73 -1.27
CA VAL A 55 -6.64 4.06 -1.08
C VAL A 55 -6.48 4.85 -2.37
N LEU A 56 -7.60 5.26 -2.97
CA LEU A 56 -7.60 6.14 -4.14
C LEU A 56 -7.35 7.57 -3.69
N ILE A 57 -6.52 8.30 -4.43
CA ILE A 57 -6.33 9.74 -4.21
C ILE A 57 -7.53 10.51 -4.77
N ASP A 58 -8.54 10.76 -3.94
CA ASP A 58 -9.79 11.46 -4.25
C ASP A 58 -10.11 12.63 -3.27
N GLY A 59 -9.21 12.95 -2.35
CA GLY A 59 -9.36 13.96 -1.30
C GLY A 59 -9.76 13.40 0.08
N SER A 60 -10.00 12.10 0.20
CA SER A 60 -10.35 11.43 1.47
C SER A 60 -9.24 10.56 2.07
N GLU A 61 -8.02 10.64 1.54
CA GLU A 61 -6.94 9.69 1.82
C GLU A 61 -6.51 9.70 3.28
N MET A 62 -6.50 10.87 3.92
CA MET A 62 -6.13 11.02 5.32
C MET A 62 -7.10 10.28 6.24
N GLU A 63 -8.41 10.44 6.02
CA GLU A 63 -9.45 9.75 6.80
C GLU A 63 -9.37 8.22 6.58
N ALA A 64 -9.15 7.80 5.33
CA ALA A 64 -8.96 6.39 5.01
C ALA A 64 -7.74 5.79 5.73
N ILE A 65 -6.59 6.48 5.73
CA ILE A 65 -5.37 5.99 6.41
C ILE A 65 -5.56 5.96 7.94
N GLU A 66 -6.15 7.00 8.54
CA GLU A 66 -6.45 7.03 9.98
C GLU A 66 -7.38 5.88 10.41
N SER A 67 -8.27 5.42 9.54
CA SER A 67 -9.13 4.26 9.84
C SER A 67 -8.41 2.90 9.79
N LEU A 68 -7.25 2.85 9.13
CA LEU A 68 -6.48 1.63 8.87
C LEU A 68 -5.28 1.46 9.83
N THR A 69 -4.89 2.51 10.56
CA THR A 69 -3.68 2.54 11.41
C THR A 69 -3.97 3.05 12.81
#